data_AF-A0A6I5C3N8-F1
#
_entry.id   AF-A0A6I5C3N8-F1
#
_cell.length_a   1.000
_cell.length_b   1.000
_cell.length_c   1.000
_cell.angle_alpha   90.00
_cell.angle_beta   90.00
_cell.angle_gamma   90.00
#
_symmetry.space_group_name_H-M   'P 1'
#
loop_
_entity.id
_entity.type
_entity.pdbx_description
1 polymer ?
#
loop_
_entity_poly.entity_id
_entity_poly.type
_entity_poly.pdbx_seq_one_letter_code
_entity_poly.pdbx_strand_id
1 'polypeptide(L)'
;MKLAFSTLGVPGLPVPEVLTLAAAHGYDGVELRAHPEEPVHTGLSPARRAETAAQFAAAGVEVLAVAGYARVAAPGDDAPVLDEIRALLRLAHDL
;
A
#
# COMPACT_ATOMS: atom_id res chain seq x y z
N MET A 1 11.18 -18.65 6.83
CA MET A 1 10.17 -18.37 5.77
C MET A 1 9.64 -16.99 6.06
N LYS A 2 9.56 -16.08 5.09
CA LYS A 2 9.00 -14.74 5.32
C LYS A 2 7.46 -14.80 5.27
N LEU A 3 6.79 -14.12 6.19
CA LEU A 3 5.32 -14.03 6.26
C LEU A 3 4.86 -12.58 6.06
N ALA A 4 3.71 -12.41 5.41
CA ALA A 4 3.08 -11.10 5.25
C ALA A 4 1.56 -11.20 5.38
N PHE A 5 0.91 -10.07 5.68
CA PHE A 5 -0.55 -9.95 5.66
C PHE A 5 -0.98 -8.73 4.84
N SER A 6 -2.25 -8.71 4.43
CA SER A 6 -2.82 -7.61 3.65
C SER A 6 -3.62 -6.68 4.56
N THR A 7 -3.51 -5.36 4.36
CA THR A 7 -4.35 -4.38 5.07
C THR A 7 -5.83 -4.50 4.70
N LEU A 8 -6.18 -5.27 3.65
CA LEU A 8 -7.56 -5.68 3.39
C LEU A 8 -8.21 -6.40 4.59
N GLY A 9 -7.42 -7.10 5.42
CA GLY A 9 -7.91 -7.75 6.64
C GLY A 9 -8.09 -6.81 7.85
N VAL A 10 -7.63 -5.56 7.75
CA VAL A 10 -7.67 -4.54 8.81
C VAL A 10 -8.02 -3.16 8.21
N PRO A 11 -9.20 -3.00 7.59
CA PRO A 11 -9.55 -1.81 6.82
C PRO A 11 -9.55 -0.54 7.68
N GLY A 12 -8.99 0.54 7.16
CA GLY A 12 -8.93 1.85 7.81
C GLY A 12 -7.91 1.96 8.96
N LEU A 13 -7.20 0.88 9.31
CA LEU A 13 -6.24 0.87 10.41
C LEU A 13 -5.02 1.76 10.05
N PRO A 14 -4.64 2.74 10.88
CA PRO A 14 -3.49 3.60 10.61
C PRO A 14 -2.17 2.82 10.45
N VAL A 15 -1.26 3.33 9.61
CA VAL A 15 0.05 2.68 9.34
C VAL A 15 0.82 2.31 10.62
N PRO A 16 0.93 3.18 11.65
CA PRO A 16 1.62 2.81 12.89
C PRO A 16 1.01 1.58 13.60
N GLU A 17 -0.31 1.44 13.55
CA GLU A 17 -1.02 0.31 14.16
C GLU A 17 -0.85 -0.97 13.32
N VAL A 18 -0.84 -0.85 11.98
CA VAL A 18 -0.49 -1.96 11.07
C VAL A 18 0.93 -2.48 11.36
N LEU A 19 1.90 -1.58 11.54
CA LEU A 19 3.29 -1.95 11.86
C LEU A 19 3.41 -2.59 13.24
N THR A 20 2.64 -2.09 14.21
CA THR A 20 2.56 -2.68 15.55
C THR A 20 2.02 -4.12 15.48
N LEU A 21 1.00 -4.36 14.67
CA LEU A 21 0.45 -5.69 14.43
C LEU A 21 1.47 -6.62 13.77
N ALA A 22 2.19 -6.12 12.75
CA ALA A 22 3.24 -6.89 12.07
C ALA A 22 4.34 -7.35 13.06
N ALA A 23 4.87 -6.40 13.85
CA ALA A 23 5.92 -6.67 14.82
C ALA A 23 5.46 -7.60 15.95
N ALA A 24 4.24 -7.40 16.49
CA ALA A 24 3.70 -8.21 17.57
C ALA A 24 3.45 -9.67 17.18
N HIS A 25 3.20 -9.94 15.89
CA HIS A 25 2.85 -11.27 15.38
C HIS A 25 3.92 -11.91 14.49
N GLY A 26 5.09 -11.27 14.35
CA GLY A 26 6.22 -11.83 13.60
C GLY A 26 6.02 -11.88 12.09
N TYR A 27 5.29 -10.91 11.53
CA TYR A 27 5.22 -10.72 10.09
C TYR A 27 6.40 -9.89 9.59
N ASP A 28 6.99 -10.34 8.48
CA ASP A 28 8.11 -9.69 7.82
C ASP A 28 7.66 -8.60 6.82
N GLY A 29 6.40 -8.64 6.38
CA GLY A 29 5.90 -7.68 5.40
C GLY A 29 4.40 -7.45 5.40
N VAL A 30 3.98 -6.44 4.64
CA VAL A 30 2.58 -6.03 4.51
C VAL A 30 2.26 -5.75 3.03
N GLU A 31 1.14 -6.28 2.55
CA GLU A 31 0.50 -5.81 1.32
C GLU A 31 -0.45 -4.66 1.65
N LEU A 32 -0.27 -3.52 0.99
CA LEU A 32 -1.03 -2.29 1.21
C LEU A 32 -2.18 -2.18 0.22
N ARG A 33 -3.43 -2.23 0.71
CA ARG A 33 -4.62 -1.89 -0.07
C ARG A 33 -4.64 -0.40 -0.38
N ALA A 34 -4.45 -0.05 -1.66
CA ALA A 34 -4.49 1.33 -2.14
C ALA A 34 -5.93 1.72 -2.53
N HIS A 35 -6.62 2.45 -1.65
CA HIS A 35 -8.00 2.90 -1.87
C HIS A 35 -8.22 4.29 -1.27
N PRO A 36 -9.05 5.19 -1.84
CA PRO A 36 -9.23 6.55 -1.33
C PRO A 36 -9.70 6.66 0.14
N GLU A 37 -10.32 5.60 0.67
CA GLU A 37 -10.78 5.52 2.06
C GLU A 37 -9.74 4.88 3.01
N GLU A 38 -8.61 4.43 2.47
CA GLU A 38 -7.53 3.80 3.25
C GLU A 38 -6.39 4.79 3.52
N PRO A 39 -5.57 4.56 4.56
CA PRO A 39 -4.43 5.43 4.87
C PRO A 39 -3.38 5.53 3.76
N VAL A 40 -3.29 4.50 2.90
CA VAL A 40 -2.39 4.45 1.75
C VAL A 40 -3.22 4.50 0.47
N HIS A 41 -3.00 5.51 -0.36
CA HIS A 41 -3.73 5.71 -1.61
C HIS A 41 -2.91 6.56 -2.60
N THR A 42 -3.29 6.52 -3.88
CA THR A 42 -2.57 7.20 -4.98
C THR A 42 -2.58 8.74 -4.86
N GLY A 43 -3.52 9.28 -4.10
CA GLY A 43 -3.64 10.72 -3.82
C GLY A 43 -2.75 11.24 -2.69
N LEU A 44 -1.96 10.40 -2.00
CA LEU A 44 -1.02 10.87 -0.99
C LEU A 44 -0.01 11.85 -1.59
N SER A 45 0.36 12.88 -0.84
CA SER A 45 1.45 13.78 -1.24
C SER A 45 2.81 13.05 -1.19
N PRO A 46 3.82 13.52 -1.95
CA PRO A 46 5.17 12.94 -1.88
C PRO A 46 5.74 12.86 -0.46
N ALA A 47 5.50 13.90 0.36
CA ALA A 47 5.95 13.93 1.76
C ALA A 47 5.28 12.83 2.59
N ARG A 48 3.99 12.57 2.39
CA ARG A 48 3.27 11.50 3.11
C ARG A 48 3.71 10.10 2.66
N ARG A 49 4.03 9.90 1.38
CA ARG A 49 4.60 8.63 0.90
C ARG A 49 5.98 8.37 1.51
N ALA A 50 6.86 9.37 1.50
CA ALA A 50 8.18 9.28 2.14
C ALA A 50 8.07 9.00 3.65
N GLU A 51 7.10 9.63 4.33
CA GLU A 51 6.84 9.36 5.76
C GLU A 51 6.37 7.91 5.98
N THR A 52 5.47 7.39 5.14
CA THR A 52 5.06 5.99 5.20
C THR A 52 6.23 5.04 4.97
N ALA A 53 7.04 5.26 3.92
CA ALA A 53 8.23 4.46 3.63
C ALA A 53 9.21 4.43 4.83
N ALA A 54 9.47 5.60 5.42
CA ALA A 54 10.31 5.73 6.60
C ALA A 54 9.75 4.96 7.82
N GLN A 55 8.44 4.93 8.02
CA GLN A 55 7.82 4.13 9.10
C GLN A 55 8.04 2.63 8.89
N PHE A 56 7.83 2.12 7.66
CA PHE A 56 8.08 0.72 7.32
C PHE A 56 9.56 0.35 7.53
N ALA A 57 10.48 1.19 7.02
CA ALA A 57 11.92 0.99 7.17
C ALA A 57 12.34 0.98 8.65
N ALA A 58 11.81 1.90 9.47
CA ALA A 58 12.11 1.97 10.90
C ALA A 58 11.57 0.76 11.68
N ALA A 59 10.43 0.20 11.26
CA ALA A 59 9.85 -1.00 11.85
C ALA A 59 10.52 -2.30 11.39
N GLY A 60 11.38 -2.25 10.36
CA GLY A 60 11.96 -3.45 9.75
C GLY A 60 10.93 -4.34 9.05
N VAL A 61 9.81 -3.76 8.61
CA VAL A 61 8.71 -4.45 7.91
C VAL A 61 8.77 -4.07 6.43
N GLU A 62 8.72 -5.07 5.55
CA GLU A 62 8.77 -4.89 4.10
C GLU A 62 7.40 -4.49 3.55
N VAL A 63 7.34 -3.46 2.70
CA VAL A 63 6.16 -3.23 1.85
C VAL A 63 6.20 -4.29 0.74
N LEU A 64 5.42 -5.36 0.90
CA LEU A 64 5.44 -6.49 -0.03
C LEU A 64 4.85 -6.13 -1.40
N ALA A 65 3.72 -5.41 -1.38
CA ALA A 65 2.99 -5.04 -2.59
C ALA A 65 2.00 -3.90 -2.31
N VAL A 66 1.59 -3.21 -3.38
CA VAL A 66 0.47 -2.25 -3.38
C VAL A 66 -0.68 -2.86 -4.18
N ALA A 67 -1.80 -3.14 -3.51
CA ALA A 67 -2.99 -3.72 -4.10
C ALA A 67 -4.01 -2.63 -4.45
N GLY A 68 -4.08 -2.26 -5.74
CA GLY A 68 -5.00 -1.23 -6.26
C GLY A 68 -6.18 -1.78 -7.07
N TYR A 69 -6.96 -0.87 -7.65
CA TYR A 69 -8.22 -1.18 -8.33
C TYR A 69 -8.25 -0.65 -9.78
N ALA A 70 -7.20 -0.88 -10.56
CA ALA A 70 -7.08 -0.40 -11.94
C ALA A 70 -8.16 -0.94 -12.90
N ARG A 71 -8.80 -2.07 -12.58
CA ARG A 71 -9.83 -2.72 -13.41
C ARG A 71 -9.37 -2.94 -14.86
N VAL A 72 -8.25 -3.63 -15.04
CA VAL A 72 -7.60 -3.87 -16.34
C VAL A 72 -8.52 -4.47 -17.41
N ALA A 73 -9.55 -5.21 -17.01
CA ALA A 73 -10.52 -5.83 -17.91
C ALA A 73 -11.86 -5.07 -18.03
N ALA A 74 -11.93 -3.82 -17.53
CA ALA A 74 -13.16 -3.04 -17.65
C ALA A 74 -13.44 -2.69 -19.12
N PRO A 75 -14.71 -2.70 -19.56
CA PRO A 75 -15.07 -2.21 -20.88
C PRO A 75 -14.86 -0.69 -20.96
N GLY A 76 -14.44 -0.19 -22.13
CA GLY A 76 -14.28 1.24 -22.40
C GLY A 76 -12.88 1.59 -22.86
N ASP A 77 -12.51 2.86 -22.68
CA ASP A 77 -11.20 3.38 -23.07
C ASP A 77 -10.10 2.90 -22.12
N ASP A 78 -8.92 2.59 -22.66
CA ASP A 78 -7.76 2.15 -21.87
C ASP A 78 -7.14 3.29 -21.05
N ALA A 79 -7.30 4.54 -21.48
CA ALA A 79 -6.56 5.68 -20.91
C ALA A 79 -6.76 5.84 -19.38
N PRO A 80 -8.00 5.81 -18.84
CA PRO A 80 -8.22 5.85 -17.39
C PRO A 80 -7.60 4.68 -16.63
N VAL A 81 -7.63 3.47 -17.20
CA VAL A 81 -7.01 2.27 -16.61
C VAL A 81 -5.49 2.44 -16.54
N LEU A 82 -4.87 2.90 -17.63
CA LEU A 82 -3.44 3.13 -17.70
C LEU A 82 -2.98 4.24 -16.74
N ASP A 83 -3.78 5.29 -16.54
CA ASP A 83 -3.47 6.35 -15.60
C ASP A 83 -3.50 5.88 -14.15
N GLU A 84 -4.48 5.03 -13.80
CA GLU A 84 -4.53 4.38 -12.48
C GLU A 84 -3.34 3.43 -12.26
N ILE A 85 -2.98 2.61 -13.26
CA ILE A 85 -1.77 1.76 -13.18
C ILE A 85 -0.52 2.61 -12.96
N ARG A 86 -0.33 3.70 -13.71
CA ARG A 86 0.82 4.59 -13.52
C ARG A 86 0.83 5.24 -12.14
N ALA A 87 -0.34 5.59 -11.60
CA ALA A 87 -0.45 6.14 -10.25
C ALA A 87 -0.07 5.11 -9.18
N LEU A 88 -0.53 3.86 -9.33
CA LEU A 88 -0.17 2.75 -8.44
C LEU A 88 1.32 2.40 -8.54
N LEU A 89 1.91 2.43 -9.73
CA LEU A 89 3.36 2.21 -9.92
C LEU A 89 4.19 3.33 -9.27
N ARG A 90 3.76 4.59 -9.37
CA ARG A 90 4.42 5.69 -8.66
C ARG A 90 4.30 5.54 -7.15
N LEU A 91 3.13 5.14 -6.65
CA LEU A 91 2.94 4.87 -5.24
C LEU A 91 3.86 3.74 -4.77
N ALA A 92 3.92 2.63 -5.49
CA ALA A 92 4.80 1.50 -5.18
C ALA A 92 6.30 1.83 -5.31
N HIS A 93 6.66 2.79 -6.16
CA HIS A 93 8.05 3.25 -6.27
C HIS A 93 8.50 4.09 -5.07
N ASP A 94 7.58 4.87 -4.50
CA ASP A 94 7.87 5.80 -3.41
C ASP A 94 7.77 5.17 -2.01
N LEU A 95 7.18 3.98 -1.90
CA LEU A 95 6.99 3.22 -0.65
C LEU A 95 8.07 2.14 -0.47
#